data_AF-A0A2E9VBH7-F1
#
_entry.id   AF-A0A2E9VBH7-F1
#
_cell.length_a   1.000
_cell.length_b   1.000
_cell.length_c   1.000
_cell.angle_alpha   90.00
_cell.angle_beta   90.00
_cell.angle_gamma   90.00
#
_symmetry.space_group_name_H-M   'P 1'
#
loop_
_entity.id
_entity.type
_entity.pdbx_description
1 polymer ?
#
loop_
_entity_poly.entity_id
_entity_poly.type
_entity_poly.pdbx_seq_one_letter_code
_entity_poly.pdbx_strand_id
1 'polypeptide(L)'
;MTRTVFVVLVTLVALPFSVPSVAAQPVLASSGGMRGLTGIEIVVEDLIPEASLDGLTKNDLVKAVENRLRQAGVTLTPDAIGGAYLYVNVNMTTGSGIYIYCADVELRQAARLVRVPDQVIRETVTWQTGVVGAVQATELRVGITSVVLGEIDTFIQNYGEENPGSVTIPPDSSSRPPA
;
A
#
# COMPACT_ATOMS: atom_id res chain seq x y z
N MET A 1 -65.24 -19.17 14.48
CA MET A 1 -64.50 -19.08 13.20
C MET A 1 -63.57 -17.87 13.27
N THR A 2 -62.40 -18.01 12.67
CA THR A 2 -61.07 -17.57 13.15
C THR A 2 -60.76 -16.09 12.91
N ARG A 3 -60.20 -15.41 13.92
CA ARG A 3 -59.56 -14.07 13.80
C ARG A 3 -58.13 -14.28 13.29
N THR A 4 -57.85 -13.84 12.06
CA THR A 4 -56.49 -13.86 11.51
C THR A 4 -55.73 -12.64 12.02
N VAL A 5 -54.69 -12.86 12.81
CA VAL A 5 -53.73 -11.83 13.24
C VAL A 5 -52.61 -11.79 12.22
N PHE A 6 -52.43 -10.66 11.54
CA PHE A 6 -51.24 -10.40 10.72
C PHE A 6 -50.11 -9.93 11.66
N VAL A 7 -49.11 -10.78 11.88
CA VAL A 7 -47.84 -10.36 12.47
C VAL A 7 -46.97 -9.86 11.32
N VAL A 8 -46.78 -8.54 11.25
CA VAL A 8 -45.79 -7.93 10.34
C VAL A 8 -44.43 -8.05 11.00
N LEU A 9 -43.61 -8.98 10.50
CA LEU A 9 -42.22 -9.14 10.91
C LEU A 9 -41.39 -8.03 10.24
N VAL A 10 -41.02 -7.00 11.00
CA VAL A 10 -40.08 -5.98 10.54
C VAL A 10 -38.67 -6.55 10.66
N THR A 11 -38.11 -7.02 9.55
CA THR A 11 -36.69 -7.37 9.45
C THR A 11 -35.86 -6.09 9.42
N LEU A 12 -35.21 -5.79 10.55
CA LEU A 12 -34.17 -4.77 10.65
C LEU A 12 -32.97 -5.23 9.82
N VAL A 13 -32.86 -4.75 8.58
CA VAL A 13 -31.66 -4.97 7.76
C VAL A 13 -30.54 -4.13 8.36
N ALA A 14 -29.62 -4.79 9.07
CA ALA A 14 -28.36 -4.20 9.47
C ALA A 14 -27.54 -3.93 8.21
N LEU A 15 -27.60 -2.69 7.70
CA LEU A 15 -26.71 -2.21 6.65
C LEU A 15 -25.30 -2.13 7.25
N PRO A 16 -24.32 -2.92 6.78
CA PRO A 16 -22.94 -2.71 7.17
C PRO A 16 -22.54 -1.31 6.72
N PHE A 17 -22.05 -0.49 7.66
CA PHE A 17 -21.39 0.76 7.34
C PHE A 17 -20.08 0.43 6.61
N SER A 18 -20.16 0.19 5.30
CA SER A 18 -18.98 0.21 4.44
C SER A 18 -18.52 1.66 4.35
N VAL A 19 -17.55 2.01 5.17
CA VAL A 19 -16.78 3.25 4.98
C VAL A 19 -16.03 3.10 3.66
N PRO A 20 -16.31 3.89 2.62
CA PRO A 20 -15.57 3.80 1.38
C PRO A 20 -14.13 4.24 1.66
N SER A 21 -13.16 3.37 1.39
CA SER A 21 -11.76 3.78 1.30
C SER A 21 -11.63 4.80 0.17
N VAL A 22 -11.17 6.01 0.49
CA VAL A 22 -10.83 7.01 -0.51
C VAL A 22 -9.39 6.75 -0.92
N ALA A 23 -9.17 6.14 -2.08
CA ALA A 23 -7.84 6.02 -2.66
C ALA A 23 -7.25 7.43 -2.83
N ALA A 24 -6.05 7.68 -2.30
CA ALA A 24 -5.38 8.94 -2.61
C ALA A 24 -4.92 8.86 -4.07
N GLN A 25 -5.09 9.96 -4.82
CA GLN A 25 -4.58 10.01 -6.19
C GLN A 25 -3.05 10.06 -6.14
N PRO A 26 -2.33 9.33 -7.01
CA PRO A 26 -0.88 9.38 -7.04
C PRO A 26 -0.43 10.81 -7.40
N VAL A 27 0.18 11.49 -6.43
CA VAL A 27 0.58 12.91 -6.57
C VAL A 27 1.75 13.06 -7.56
N LEU A 28 2.60 12.03 -7.67
CA LEU A 28 3.72 11.96 -8.61
C LEU A 28 3.74 10.61 -9.35
N ALA A 29 2.76 10.35 -10.22
CA ALA A 29 2.90 9.32 -11.25
C ALA A 29 3.62 9.91 -12.46
N SER A 30 4.88 10.33 -12.31
CA SER A 30 5.68 10.76 -13.46
C SER A 30 6.25 9.54 -14.18
N SER A 31 5.79 9.31 -15.42
CA SER A 31 6.27 8.23 -16.27
C SER A 31 7.78 8.36 -16.54
N GLY A 32 8.54 7.29 -16.31
CA GLY A 32 9.94 7.13 -16.71
C GLY A 32 10.94 6.98 -15.57
N GLY A 33 10.52 7.11 -14.31
CA GLY A 33 11.41 7.00 -13.15
C GLY A 33 11.86 5.56 -12.83
N MET A 34 11.21 4.54 -13.37
CA MET A 34 11.47 3.13 -13.04
C MET A 34 12.28 2.41 -14.13
N ARG A 35 12.45 3.02 -15.30
CA ARG A 35 13.15 2.40 -16.44
C ARG A 35 14.60 2.08 -16.11
N GLY A 36 14.98 0.83 -16.39
CA GLY A 36 16.37 0.38 -16.26
C GLY A 36 16.79 0.04 -14.83
N LEU A 37 15.86 0.07 -13.88
CA LEU A 37 16.09 -0.54 -12.56
C LEU A 37 16.27 -2.04 -12.73
N THR A 38 17.33 -2.58 -12.13
CA THR A 38 17.66 -4.01 -12.15
C THR A 38 17.49 -4.67 -10.79
N GLY A 39 17.28 -3.86 -9.74
CA GLY A 39 17.00 -4.31 -8.39
C GLY A 39 16.65 -3.13 -7.49
N ILE A 40 15.96 -3.42 -6.39
CA ILE A 40 15.41 -2.43 -5.46
C ILE A 40 15.61 -2.91 -4.02
N GLU A 41 15.98 -2.00 -3.11
CA GLU A 41 15.94 -2.26 -1.66
C GLU A 41 14.54 -1.94 -1.09
N ILE A 42 14.13 -2.58 0.01
CA ILE A 42 12.86 -2.24 0.68
C ILE A 42 13.17 -1.64 2.04
N VAL A 43 12.57 -0.49 2.31
CA VAL A 43 12.63 0.18 3.61
C VAL A 43 11.21 0.35 4.13
N VAL A 44 10.87 -0.33 5.21
CA VAL A 44 9.59 -0.16 5.91
C VAL A 44 9.81 0.64 7.17
N GLU A 45 9.02 1.69 7.36
CA GLU A 45 9.09 2.51 8.57
C GLU A 45 8.57 1.81 9.82
N ASP A 46 8.98 2.34 10.96
CA ASP A 46 8.46 1.88 12.24
C ASP A 46 6.98 2.25 12.40
N LEU A 47 6.20 1.31 12.93
CA LEU A 47 4.80 1.53 13.28
C LEU A 47 4.69 2.11 14.69
N ILE A 48 3.56 2.74 15.00
CA ILE A 48 3.29 3.14 16.38
C ILE A 48 3.24 1.91 17.32
N PRO A 49 3.65 2.04 18.59
CA PRO A 49 3.71 0.91 19.52
C PRO A 49 2.39 0.15 19.69
N GLU A 50 1.27 0.87 19.64
CA GLU A 50 -0.09 0.32 19.80
C GLU A 50 -0.41 -0.71 18.72
N ALA A 51 0.12 -0.54 17.51
CA ALA A 51 -0.12 -1.47 16.42
C ALA A 51 0.34 -2.90 16.78
N SER A 52 1.45 -3.03 17.52
CA SER A 52 1.94 -4.33 17.97
C SER A 52 1.06 -4.98 19.02
N LEU A 53 0.35 -4.19 19.85
CA LEU A 53 -0.62 -4.69 20.82
C LEU A 53 -1.85 -5.28 20.13
N ASP A 54 -2.28 -4.65 19.04
CA ASP A 54 -3.35 -5.14 18.16
C ASP A 54 -2.81 -6.07 17.05
N GLY A 55 -1.60 -6.57 17.26
CA GLY A 55 -1.03 -7.68 16.52
C GLY A 55 -0.54 -7.33 15.13
N LEU A 56 -0.17 -6.10 14.80
CA LEU A 56 0.58 -5.78 13.56
C LEU A 56 2.01 -5.35 13.92
N THR A 57 3.00 -6.01 13.34
CA THR A 57 4.41 -5.64 13.51
C THR A 57 5.03 -5.16 12.19
N LYS A 58 6.09 -4.33 12.28
CA LYS A 58 6.89 -3.96 11.11
C LYS A 58 7.41 -5.18 10.32
N ASN A 59 7.82 -6.23 11.01
CA ASN A 59 8.33 -7.45 10.38
C ASN A 59 7.25 -8.20 9.59
N ASP A 60 5.98 -8.08 9.97
CA ASP A 60 4.86 -8.62 9.20
C ASP A 60 4.77 -7.91 7.84
N LEU A 61 4.87 -6.58 7.82
CA LEU A 61 4.85 -5.78 6.60
C LEU A 61 6.08 -6.03 5.72
N VAL A 62 7.29 -6.03 6.31
CA VAL A 62 8.53 -6.35 5.56
C VAL A 62 8.40 -7.67 4.82
N LYS A 63 8.00 -8.74 5.51
CA LYS A 63 7.82 -10.07 4.90
C LYS A 63 6.74 -10.08 3.83
N ALA A 64 5.60 -9.44 4.08
CA ALA A 64 4.50 -9.39 3.12
C ALA A 64 4.93 -8.69 1.82
N VAL A 65 5.58 -7.52 1.94
CA VAL A 65 6.06 -6.72 0.81
C VAL A 65 7.16 -7.46 0.04
N GLU A 66 8.18 -7.98 0.72
CA GLU A 66 9.27 -8.76 0.10
C GLU A 66 8.73 -9.96 -0.67
N ASN A 67 7.83 -10.74 -0.06
CA ASN A 67 7.25 -11.90 -0.70
C ASN A 67 6.46 -11.51 -1.94
N ARG A 68 5.66 -10.43 -1.87
CA ARG A 68 4.85 -9.98 -3.00
C ARG A 68 5.70 -9.53 -4.18
N LEU A 69 6.72 -8.71 -3.93
CA LEU A 69 7.65 -8.24 -4.95
C LEU A 69 8.44 -9.38 -5.59
N ARG A 70 8.94 -10.33 -4.79
CA ARG A 70 9.65 -11.52 -5.30
C ARG A 70 8.74 -12.41 -6.15
N GLN A 71 7.49 -12.61 -5.73
CA GLN A 71 6.51 -13.38 -6.52
C GLN A 71 6.21 -12.72 -7.87
N ALA A 72 6.23 -11.39 -7.93
CA ALA A 72 6.11 -10.65 -9.18
C ALA A 72 7.39 -10.69 -10.04
N GLY A 73 8.52 -11.17 -9.52
CA GLY A 73 9.80 -11.22 -10.23
C GLY A 73 10.68 -9.97 -10.06
N VAL A 74 10.30 -9.04 -9.19
CA VAL A 74 11.14 -7.89 -8.85
C VAL A 74 12.37 -8.39 -8.09
N THR A 75 13.56 -8.01 -8.57
CA THR A 75 14.82 -8.35 -7.89
C THR A 75 15.03 -7.45 -6.68
N LEU A 76 15.25 -8.04 -5.50
CA LEU A 76 15.51 -7.30 -4.27
C LEU A 76 16.99 -7.36 -3.91
N THR A 77 17.61 -6.21 -3.70
CA THR A 77 19.04 -6.11 -3.39
C THR A 77 19.34 -4.83 -2.59
N PRO A 78 20.22 -4.87 -1.57
CA PRO A 78 20.69 -3.68 -0.89
C PRO A 78 21.63 -2.82 -1.76
N ASP A 79 22.20 -3.39 -2.82
CA ASP A 79 23.14 -2.72 -3.73
C ASP A 79 22.44 -2.22 -5.01
N ALA A 80 21.23 -1.66 -4.86
CA ALA A 80 20.44 -1.19 -5.99
C ALA A 80 21.12 -0.04 -6.73
N ILE A 81 21.06 -0.06 -8.07
CA ILE A 81 21.61 1.01 -8.90
C ILE A 81 20.94 2.34 -8.55
N GLY A 82 21.75 3.39 -8.41
CA GLY A 82 21.24 4.71 -8.01
C GLY A 82 20.74 4.77 -6.57
N GLY A 83 21.01 3.73 -5.75
CA GLY A 83 20.46 3.62 -4.41
C GLY A 83 18.94 3.58 -4.41
N ALA A 84 18.34 2.88 -5.38
CA ALA A 84 16.89 2.79 -5.50
C ALA A 84 16.29 1.91 -4.40
N TYR A 85 15.38 2.48 -3.63
CA TYR A 85 14.62 1.76 -2.62
C TYR A 85 13.14 2.12 -2.65
N LEU A 86 12.31 1.12 -2.35
CA LEU A 86 10.90 1.29 -2.13
C LEU A 86 10.67 1.55 -0.64
N TYR A 87 10.27 2.77 -0.34
CA TYR A 87 9.96 3.24 0.99
C TYR A 87 8.48 3.02 1.28
N VAL A 88 8.16 2.30 2.35
CA VAL A 88 6.79 1.99 2.79
C VAL A 88 6.58 2.61 4.16
N ASN A 89 5.65 3.55 4.25
CA ASN A 89 5.29 4.22 5.49
C ASN A 89 3.81 4.03 5.77
N VAL A 90 3.48 3.55 6.97
CA VAL A 90 2.10 3.55 7.46
C VAL A 90 2.03 4.40 8.71
N ASN A 91 1.69 5.67 8.53
CA ASN A 91 1.46 6.60 9.62
C ASN A 91 0.04 6.38 10.16
N MET A 92 -0.12 6.26 11.48
CA MET A 92 -1.43 6.00 12.06
C MET A 92 -1.59 6.63 13.44
N THR A 93 -2.84 6.88 13.80
CA THR A 93 -3.27 7.22 15.16
C THR A 93 -4.45 6.32 15.54
N THR A 94 -4.65 6.10 16.84
CA THR A 94 -5.68 5.18 17.33
C THR A 94 -6.49 5.78 18.47
N GLY A 95 -7.78 5.41 18.53
CA GLY A 95 -8.70 5.80 19.58
C GLY A 95 -10.04 5.09 19.41
N SER A 96 -10.71 4.77 20.53
CA SER A 96 -12.03 4.12 20.53
C SER A 96 -12.09 2.82 19.70
N GLY A 97 -11.01 2.06 19.65
CA GLY A 97 -10.94 0.78 18.92
C GLY A 97 -10.80 0.91 17.40
N ILE A 98 -10.47 2.11 16.89
CA ILE A 98 -10.28 2.38 15.46
C ILE A 98 -8.91 3.03 15.25
N TYR A 99 -8.22 2.59 14.20
CA TYR A 99 -7.03 3.24 13.67
C TYR A 99 -7.42 4.08 12.47
N ILE A 100 -6.95 5.32 12.43
CA ILE A 100 -6.94 6.17 11.24
C ILE A 100 -5.51 6.18 10.72
N TYR A 101 -5.31 5.92 9.43
CA TYR A 101 -3.98 5.75 8.85
C TYR A 101 -3.82 6.47 7.51
N CYS A 102 -2.57 6.75 7.18
CA CYS A 102 -2.06 7.10 5.86
C CYS A 102 -0.98 6.08 5.51
N ALA A 103 -1.20 5.31 4.44
CA ALA A 103 -0.24 4.34 3.93
C ALA A 103 0.34 4.87 2.61
N ASP A 104 1.64 5.12 2.59
CA ASP A 104 2.36 5.67 1.46
C ASP A 104 3.45 4.70 0.98
N VAL A 105 3.58 4.57 -0.33
CA VAL A 105 4.65 3.81 -0.98
C VAL A 105 5.35 4.73 -1.97
N GLU A 106 6.66 4.88 -1.81
CA GLU A 106 7.48 5.79 -2.60
C GLU A 106 8.70 5.08 -3.19
N LEU A 107 8.98 5.29 -4.47
CA LEU A 107 10.27 4.95 -5.06
C LEU A 107 11.22 6.13 -4.87
N ARG A 108 12.23 5.92 -4.02
CA ARG A 108 13.29 6.88 -3.77
C ARG A 108 14.58 6.42 -4.43
N GLN A 109 15.25 7.34 -5.11
CA GLN A 109 16.51 7.06 -5.79
C GLN A 109 17.30 8.35 -6.03
N ALA A 110 18.56 8.19 -6.44
CA ALA A 110 19.40 9.31 -6.80
C ALA A 110 18.93 9.99 -8.10
N ALA A 111 18.89 11.32 -8.11
CA ALA A 111 18.53 12.13 -9.27
C ALA A 111 19.47 13.33 -9.44
N ARG A 112 19.49 13.91 -10.65
CA ARG A 112 20.21 15.16 -10.97
C ARG A 112 19.22 16.26 -11.32
N LEU A 113 19.50 17.46 -10.84
CA LEU A 113 18.70 18.64 -11.16
C LEU A 113 19.26 19.30 -12.41
N VAL A 114 18.40 19.61 -13.38
CA VAL A 114 18.81 20.29 -14.64
C VAL A 114 19.61 21.56 -14.38
N ARG A 115 19.22 22.34 -13.36
CA ARG A 115 19.87 23.60 -12.99
C ARG A 115 21.26 23.47 -12.34
N VAL A 116 21.58 22.29 -11.78
CA VAL A 116 22.87 22.01 -11.13
C VAL A 116 23.27 20.57 -11.48
N PRO A 117 23.62 20.31 -12.75
CA PRO A 117 23.75 18.95 -13.27
C PRO A 117 24.90 18.16 -12.63
N ASP A 118 25.91 18.84 -12.09
CA ASP A 118 27.07 18.21 -11.47
C ASP A 118 26.74 17.62 -10.08
N GLN A 119 25.67 18.07 -9.44
CA GLN A 119 25.25 17.58 -8.13
C GLN A 119 24.25 16.42 -8.24
N VAL A 120 24.54 15.34 -7.50
CA VAL A 120 23.61 14.22 -7.31
C VAL A 120 22.83 14.44 -6.02
N ILE A 121 21.51 14.45 -6.11
CA ILE A 121 20.60 14.39 -4.97
C ILE A 121 20.33 12.92 -4.69
N ARG A 122 20.75 12.42 -3.53
CA ARG A 122 20.75 10.97 -3.24
C ARG A 122 19.37 10.37 -2.98
N GLU A 123 18.48 11.13 -2.36
CA GLU A 123 17.14 10.67 -1.99
C GLU A 123 16.10 11.58 -2.63
N THR A 124 15.60 11.18 -3.79
CA THR A 124 14.53 11.89 -4.51
C THR A 124 13.35 10.94 -4.70
N VAL A 125 12.15 11.37 -4.31
CA VAL A 125 10.91 10.66 -4.65
C VAL A 125 10.67 10.82 -6.14
N THR A 126 10.68 9.71 -6.86
CA THR A 126 10.53 9.68 -8.33
C THR A 126 9.23 9.03 -8.78
N TRP A 127 8.56 8.32 -7.86
CA TRP A 127 7.23 7.80 -8.01
C TRP A 127 6.61 7.63 -6.62
N GLN A 128 5.29 7.83 -6.50
CA GLN A 128 4.58 7.57 -5.25
C GLN A 128 3.11 7.18 -5.49
N THR A 129 2.57 6.44 -4.53
CA THR A 129 1.15 6.18 -4.35
C THR A 129 0.83 6.17 -2.85
N GLY A 130 -0.44 6.28 -2.51
CA GLY A 130 -0.85 6.15 -1.12
C GLY A 130 -2.35 6.15 -0.93
N VAL A 131 -2.77 5.92 0.30
CA VAL A 131 -4.18 5.87 0.67
C VAL A 131 -4.37 6.26 2.13
N VAL A 132 -5.45 7.00 2.38
CA VAL A 132 -5.90 7.34 3.73
C VAL A 132 -7.14 6.51 4.02
N GLY A 133 -7.20 5.94 5.22
CA GLY A 133 -8.32 5.11 5.60
C GLY A 133 -8.47 4.95 7.11
N ALA A 134 -9.43 4.11 7.47
CA ALA A 134 -9.64 3.69 8.83
C ALA A 134 -9.84 2.17 8.89
N VAL A 135 -9.42 1.55 9.98
CA VAL A 135 -9.58 0.11 10.22
C VAL A 135 -9.89 -0.13 11.68
N GLN A 136 -10.77 -1.10 11.97
CA GLN A 136 -11.02 -1.53 13.35
C GLN A 136 -9.76 -2.20 13.91
N ALA A 137 -9.48 -1.99 15.20
CA ALA A 137 -8.33 -2.59 15.87
C ALA A 137 -8.29 -4.13 15.71
N THR A 138 -9.45 -4.79 15.74
CA THR A 138 -9.58 -6.24 15.55
C THR A 138 -9.14 -6.72 14.17
N GLU A 139 -9.19 -5.84 13.15
CA GLU A 139 -8.82 -6.13 11.78
C GLU A 139 -7.49 -5.51 11.38
N LEU A 140 -6.76 -4.88 12.31
CA LEU A 140 -5.58 -4.05 12.01
C LEU A 140 -4.55 -4.81 11.16
N ARG A 141 -4.16 -6.01 11.59
CA ARG A 141 -3.16 -6.83 10.89
C ARG A 141 -3.59 -7.11 9.45
N VAL A 142 -4.79 -7.63 9.26
CA VAL A 142 -5.28 -8.06 7.93
C VAL A 142 -5.55 -6.84 7.05
N GLY A 143 -6.22 -5.82 7.58
CA GLY A 143 -6.59 -4.61 6.87
C GLY A 143 -5.38 -3.83 6.37
N ILE A 144 -4.43 -3.49 7.26
CA ILE A 144 -3.24 -2.72 6.86
C ILE A 144 -2.35 -3.52 5.92
N THR A 145 -2.17 -4.83 6.15
CA THR A 145 -1.38 -5.67 5.23
C THR A 145 -2.04 -5.68 3.84
N SER A 146 -3.36 -5.84 3.75
CA SER A 146 -4.08 -5.81 2.47
C SER A 146 -3.95 -4.47 1.76
N VAL A 147 -4.03 -3.36 2.51
CA VAL A 147 -3.87 -2.01 1.99
C VAL A 147 -2.47 -1.80 1.42
N VAL A 148 -1.42 -2.10 2.20
CA VAL A 148 -0.03 -1.98 1.74
C VAL A 148 0.22 -2.84 0.51
N LEU A 149 -0.27 -4.08 0.49
CA LEU A 149 -0.14 -4.94 -0.69
C LEU A 149 -0.87 -4.41 -1.92
N GLY A 150 -1.98 -3.68 -1.75
CA GLY A 150 -2.65 -2.98 -2.85
C GLY A 150 -1.75 -1.92 -3.48
N GLU A 151 -1.12 -1.07 -2.67
CA GLU A 151 -0.18 -0.05 -3.16
C GLU A 151 1.08 -0.66 -3.80
N ILE A 152 1.55 -1.80 -3.27
CA ILE A 152 2.65 -2.57 -3.88
C ILE A 152 2.24 -3.17 -5.23
N ASP A 153 0.99 -3.60 -5.39
CA ASP A 153 0.48 -4.08 -6.68
C ASP A 153 0.44 -2.95 -7.71
N THR A 154 0.04 -1.74 -7.31
CA THR A 154 0.12 -0.54 -8.16
C THR A 154 1.56 -0.22 -8.55
N PHE A 155 2.52 -0.36 -7.62
CA PHE A 155 3.94 -0.25 -7.96
C PHE A 155 4.36 -1.29 -9.00
N ILE A 156 4.04 -2.57 -8.79
CA ILE A 156 4.41 -3.65 -9.72
C ILE A 156 3.84 -3.40 -11.13
N GLN A 157 2.60 -2.91 -11.21
CA GLN A 157 1.98 -2.57 -12.49
C GLN A 157 2.80 -1.49 -13.23
N ASN A 158 3.04 -0.36 -12.58
CA ASN A 158 3.79 0.76 -13.18
C ASN A 158 5.24 0.35 -13.52
N TYR A 159 5.85 -0.47 -12.66
CA TYR A 159 7.19 -1.01 -12.89
C TYR A 159 7.23 -1.88 -14.15
N GLY A 160 6.23 -2.74 -14.35
CA GLY A 160 6.12 -3.60 -15.52
C GLY A 160 5.83 -2.84 -16.82
N GLU A 161 5.04 -1.77 -16.75
CA GLU A 161 4.80 -0.86 -17.89
C GLU A 161 6.09 -0.16 -18.35
N GLU A 162 6.96 0.21 -17.41
CA GLU A 162 8.24 0.85 -17.72
C GLU A 162 9.36 -0.14 -18.03
N ASN A 163 9.26 -1.39 -17.57
CA ASN A 163 10.22 -2.46 -17.79
C ASN A 163 9.54 -3.72 -18.37
N PRO A 164 9.07 -3.70 -19.63
CA PRO A 164 8.30 -4.80 -20.21
C PRO A 164 9.03 -6.14 -20.17
N GLY A 165 8.31 -7.19 -19.71
CA GLY A 165 8.85 -8.56 -19.61
C GLY A 165 9.72 -8.84 -18.37
N SER A 166 9.92 -7.86 -17.49
CA SER A 166 10.71 -8.03 -16.26
C SER A 166 9.91 -8.59 -15.07
N VAL A 167 8.58 -8.46 -15.08
CA VAL A 167 7.70 -8.87 -13.98
C VAL A 167 6.44 -9.56 -14.47
N THR A 168 5.84 -10.38 -13.60
CA THR A 168 4.48 -10.89 -13.75
C THR A 168 3.51 -9.91 -13.13
N ILE A 169 2.65 -9.30 -13.94
CA ILE A 169 1.65 -8.33 -13.46
C ILE A 169 0.53 -9.08 -12.72
N PRO A 170 0.22 -8.73 -11.46
CA PRO A 170 -0.92 -9.27 -10.76
C PRO A 170 -2.26 -9.01 -11.49
N PRO A 171 -3.26 -9.89 -11.37
CA PRO A 171 -4.60 -9.58 -11.84
C PRO A 171 -5.12 -8.31 -11.15
N ASP A 172 -5.79 -7.45 -11.92
CA ASP A 172 -6.21 -6.11 -11.53
C ASP A 172 -6.91 -6.06 -10.16
N SER A 173 -6.28 -5.35 -9.21
CA SER A 173 -6.75 -5.16 -7.84
C SER A 173 -7.95 -4.20 -7.74
N SER A 174 -8.29 -3.49 -8.83
CA SER A 174 -9.50 -2.65 -8.92
C SER A 174 -10.81 -3.43 -8.76
N SER A 175 -10.75 -4.77 -8.85
CA SER A 175 -11.89 -5.67 -8.71
C SER A 175 -12.11 -6.19 -7.26
N ARG A 176 -11.22 -5.86 -6.31
CA ARG A 176 -11.34 -6.35 -4.92
C ARG A 176 -12.44 -5.56 -4.18
N PRO A 177 -13.47 -6.24 -3.63
CA PRO A 177 -14.50 -5.55 -2.83
C PRO A 177 -13.85 -4.86 -1.62
N PRO A 178 -14.35 -3.69 -1.21
CA PRO A 178 -13.84 -3.01 -0.02
C PRO A 178 -13.94 -3.95 1.18
N ALA A 179 -12.85 -4.02 1.96
CA ALA A 179 -12.84 -4.68 3.26
C ALA A 179 -13.81 -4.00 4.23
#